data_AF-A0A420U4H0-F1
#
_entry.id   AF-A0A420U4H0-F1
#
_cell.length_a   1.000
_cell.length_b   1.000
_cell.length_c   1.000
_cell.angle_alpha   90.00
_cell.angle_beta   90.00
_cell.angle_gamma   90.00
#
_symmetry.space_group_name_H-M   'P 1'
#
loop_
_entity.id
_entity.type
_entity.pdbx_description
1 polymer ?
#
loop_
_entity_poly.entity_id
_entity_poly.type
_entity_poly.pdbx_seq_one_letter_code
_entity_poly.pdbx_strand_id
1 'polypeptide(L)'
;MNSRLVFSLSRARIAPRLATFRTMASSSVTVPPGKYEFLVVVHDKPNVREKRLEVRGVPKDDSVDSLDFAGSTLVCIAESVEEVREQLSKDIYATSGVWDMDKVQIYPFKAAFRMN
;
A
#
# COMPACT_ATOMS: atom_id res chain seq x y z
N MET A 1 -51.26 -42.79 37.66
CA MET A 1 -49.82 -42.60 37.35
C MET A 1 -49.66 -42.46 35.85
N ASN A 2 -49.38 -41.26 35.35
CA ASN A 2 -48.27 -41.00 34.41
C ASN A 2 -48.24 -39.52 34.02
N SER A 3 -47.06 -38.97 34.27
CA SER A 3 -46.66 -37.57 34.28
C SER A 3 -46.66 -36.97 32.87
N ARG A 4 -47.25 -35.78 32.71
CA ARG A 4 -47.01 -34.90 31.56
C ARG A 4 -45.81 -34.00 31.90
N LEU A 5 -44.66 -34.31 31.32
CA LEU A 5 -43.50 -33.42 31.31
C LEU A 5 -43.76 -32.28 30.31
N VAL A 6 -44.04 -31.09 30.82
CA VAL A 6 -44.01 -29.83 30.07
C VAL A 6 -42.58 -29.30 30.10
N PHE A 7 -41.89 -29.32 28.95
CA PHE A 7 -40.60 -28.66 28.78
C PHE A 7 -40.83 -27.16 28.55
N SER A 8 -40.43 -26.34 29.54
CA SER A 8 -40.35 -24.88 29.41
C SER A 8 -39.14 -24.51 28.54
N LEU A 9 -39.38 -24.05 27.32
CA LEU A 9 -38.34 -23.49 26.45
C LEU A 9 -38.05 -22.05 26.88
N SER A 10 -37.08 -21.88 27.77
CA SER A 10 -36.48 -20.58 28.06
C SER A 10 -35.72 -20.09 26.83
N ARG A 11 -36.30 -19.08 26.16
CA ARG A 11 -35.68 -18.40 25.00
C ARG A 11 -34.42 -17.66 25.46
N ALA A 12 -33.24 -18.23 25.18
CA ALA A 12 -31.97 -17.54 25.40
C ALA A 12 -31.93 -16.26 24.55
N ARG A 13 -31.84 -15.10 25.22
CA ARG A 13 -31.57 -13.83 24.53
C ARG A 13 -30.09 -13.81 24.18
N ILE A 14 -29.76 -13.96 22.91
CA ILE A 14 -28.43 -13.71 22.38
C ILE A 14 -28.23 -12.19 22.45
N ALA A 15 -27.44 -11.71 23.41
CA ALA A 15 -27.03 -10.31 23.43
C ALA A 15 -26.26 -10.02 22.14
N PRO A 16 -26.55 -8.92 21.41
CA PRO A 16 -25.73 -8.54 20.28
C PRO A 16 -24.33 -8.25 20.81
N ARG A 17 -23.35 -9.03 20.36
CA ARG A 17 -21.95 -8.75 20.60
C ARG A 17 -21.69 -7.38 19.98
N LEU A 18 -21.54 -6.35 20.83
CA LEU A 18 -21.24 -5.00 20.38
C LEU A 18 -19.99 -5.12 19.49
N ALA A 19 -20.16 -4.92 18.19
CA ALA A 19 -19.05 -4.91 17.26
C ALA A 19 -18.20 -3.70 17.67
N THR A 20 -17.13 -3.95 18.43
CA THR A 20 -16.11 -2.94 18.67
C THR A 20 -15.52 -2.62 17.30
N PHE A 21 -16.06 -1.57 16.67
CA PHE A 21 -15.40 -0.94 15.54
C PHE A 21 -13.98 -0.62 16.00
N ARG A 22 -13.00 -1.34 15.45
CA ARG A 22 -11.60 -1.09 15.77
C ARG A 22 -11.29 0.32 15.28
N THR A 23 -11.12 1.26 16.20
CA THR A 23 -10.57 2.58 15.88
C THR A 23 -9.17 2.38 15.31
N MET A 24 -9.00 2.66 14.02
CA MET A 24 -7.70 2.62 13.36
C MET A 24 -6.98 3.93 13.67
N ALA A 25 -5.80 3.86 14.30
CA ALA A 25 -4.92 5.02 14.37
C ALA A 25 -4.38 5.27 12.96
N SER A 26 -4.86 6.32 12.30
CA SER A 26 -4.38 6.75 10.99
C SER A 26 -3.32 7.84 11.20
N SER A 27 -2.05 7.48 11.29
CA SER A 27 -0.97 8.44 11.02
C SER A 27 -0.87 8.62 9.51
N SER A 28 -1.84 9.32 8.92
CA SER A 28 -1.76 9.71 7.50
C SER A 28 -0.85 10.93 7.35
N VAL A 29 -0.15 11.02 6.23
CA VAL A 29 0.53 12.26 5.83
C VAL A 29 -0.54 13.35 5.67
N THR A 30 -0.21 14.60 6.02
CA THR A 30 -1.14 15.73 5.79
C THR A 30 -1.28 15.95 4.29
N VAL A 31 -2.40 15.50 3.73
CA VAL A 31 -2.73 15.71 2.32
C VAL A 31 -3.32 17.11 2.15
N PRO A 32 -2.77 17.97 1.27
CA PRO A 32 -3.37 19.28 0.99
C PRO A 32 -4.81 19.14 0.49
N PRO A 33 -5.70 20.11 0.78
CA PRO A 33 -7.06 20.11 0.25
C PRO A 33 -7.06 19.98 -1.28
N GLY A 34 -7.93 19.11 -1.81
CA GLY A 34 -8.01 18.85 -3.25
C GLY A 34 -7.03 17.79 -3.78
N LYS A 35 -6.09 17.32 -2.95
CA LYS A 35 -5.18 16.23 -3.30
C LYS A 35 -5.55 14.92 -2.60
N TYR A 36 -5.04 13.82 -3.13
CA TYR A 36 -5.25 12.45 -2.67
C TYR A 36 -3.94 11.69 -2.61
N GLU A 37 -3.89 10.67 -1.76
CA GLU A 37 -2.79 9.70 -1.70
C GLU A 37 -3.00 8.60 -2.75
N PHE A 38 -1.94 8.30 -3.50
CA PHE A 38 -1.90 7.21 -4.47
C PHE A 38 -0.74 6.26 -4.15
N LEU A 39 -1.03 4.97 -4.04
CA LEU A 39 -0.01 3.93 -4.01
C LEU A 39 0.40 3.64 -5.44
N VAL A 40 1.69 3.83 -5.72
CA VAL A 40 2.28 3.58 -7.02
C VAL A 40 3.24 2.41 -6.89
N VAL A 41 3.06 1.42 -7.77
CA VAL A 41 3.98 0.31 -7.94
C VAL A 41 4.53 0.38 -9.36
N VAL A 42 5.82 0.58 -9.47
CA VAL A 42 6.53 0.69 -10.75
C VAL A 42 7.61 -0.38 -10.82
N HIS A 43 7.61 -1.15 -11.91
CA HIS A 43 8.60 -2.19 -12.13
C HIS A 43 9.78 -1.64 -12.93
N ASP A 44 10.96 -2.22 -12.70
CA ASP A 44 12.10 -1.99 -13.57
C ASP A 44 11.91 -2.75 -14.89
N LYS A 45 12.48 -2.22 -15.97
CA LYS A 45 12.59 -2.95 -17.23
C LYS A 45 13.52 -4.17 -17.06
N PRO A 46 13.37 -5.21 -17.88
CA PRO A 46 14.29 -6.35 -17.83
C PRO A 46 15.73 -5.90 -18.15
N ASN A 47 16.71 -6.46 -17.43
CA ASN A 47 18.15 -6.24 -17.64
C ASN A 47 18.66 -4.79 -17.45
N VAL A 48 17.95 -3.91 -16.73
CA VAL A 48 18.39 -2.52 -16.46
C VAL A 48 18.98 -2.31 -15.06
N ARG A 49 19.32 -3.41 -14.36
CA ARG A 49 19.85 -3.38 -12.99
C ARG A 49 21.11 -2.52 -12.87
N GLU A 50 22.04 -2.65 -13.81
CA GLU A 50 23.28 -1.88 -13.80
C GLU A 50 23.02 -0.38 -13.91
N LYS A 51 22.14 0.04 -14.85
CA LYS A 51 21.72 1.44 -15.00
C LYS A 51 21.08 1.99 -13.73
N ARG A 52 20.27 1.18 -13.04
CA ARG A 52 19.68 1.57 -11.75
C ARG A 52 20.76 1.84 -10.70
N LEU A 53 21.79 0.99 -10.64
CA LEU A 53 22.90 1.15 -9.71
C LEU A 53 23.74 2.41 -10.00
N GLU A 54 24.00 2.68 -11.28
CA GLU A 54 24.68 3.90 -11.73
C GLU A 54 23.93 5.16 -11.30
N VAL A 55 22.62 5.19 -11.53
CA VAL A 55 21.76 6.32 -11.18
C VAL A 55 21.65 6.55 -9.68
N ARG A 56 21.65 5.48 -8.87
CA ARG A 56 21.44 5.56 -7.42
C ARG A 56 22.67 6.10 -6.67
N GLY A 57 23.88 5.95 -7.19
CA GLY A 57 25.11 6.50 -6.60
C GLY A 57 25.54 5.89 -5.25
N VAL A 58 25.09 4.68 -4.90
CA VAL A 58 25.41 4.04 -3.61
C VAL A 58 26.73 3.25 -3.73
N PRO A 59 27.68 3.40 -2.76
CA PRO A 59 28.89 2.58 -2.70
C PRO A 59 28.58 1.08 -2.68
N LYS A 60 29.45 0.29 -3.33
CA LYS A 60 29.23 -1.13 -3.63
C LYS A 60 29.35 -2.10 -2.43
N ASP A 61 29.63 -1.63 -1.22
CA ASP A 61 29.93 -2.48 -0.05
C ASP A 61 29.26 -1.89 1.22
N ASP A 62 28.72 -2.62 2.20
CA ASP A 62 29.14 -3.95 2.71
C ASP A 62 27.98 -4.98 2.89
N SER A 63 27.98 -6.03 2.04
CA SER A 63 27.28 -7.34 2.11
C SER A 63 25.74 -7.42 2.33
N VAL A 64 25.00 -7.08 1.26
CA VAL A 64 23.64 -7.59 0.94
C VAL A 64 23.63 -7.96 -0.56
N ASP A 65 24.60 -8.78 -0.99
CA ASP A 65 25.10 -8.89 -2.39
C ASP A 65 24.14 -9.47 -3.45
N SER A 66 22.85 -9.58 -3.14
CA SER A 66 21.81 -9.89 -4.13
C SER A 66 20.49 -9.17 -3.83
N LEU A 67 20.54 -7.92 -3.36
CA LEU A 67 19.33 -7.09 -3.38
C LEU A 67 18.90 -6.87 -4.84
N ASP A 68 18.07 -7.78 -5.31
CA ASP A 68 17.40 -7.72 -6.61
C ASP A 68 16.27 -6.69 -6.49
N PHE A 69 16.48 -5.56 -7.15
CA PHE A 69 15.45 -4.56 -7.30
C PHE A 69 14.53 -4.99 -8.45
N ALA A 70 13.28 -5.31 -8.11
CA ALA A 70 12.22 -5.55 -9.08
C ALA A 70 11.51 -4.26 -9.52
N GLY A 71 11.83 -3.14 -8.89
CA GLY A 71 11.11 -1.88 -9.06
C GLY A 71 11.15 -0.99 -7.82
N SER A 72 10.16 -0.10 -7.74
CA SER A 72 9.94 0.81 -6.64
C SER A 72 8.46 0.85 -6.28
N THR A 73 8.17 0.98 -4.98
CA THR A 73 6.83 1.25 -4.47
C THR A 73 6.88 2.57 -3.73
N LEU A 74 5.97 3.48 -4.07
CA LEU A 74 5.98 4.85 -3.58
C LEU A 74 4.55 5.34 -3.34
N VAL A 75 4.39 6.25 -2.39
CA VAL A 75 3.12 6.92 -2.13
C VAL A 75 3.23 8.34 -2.67
N CYS A 76 2.44 8.65 -3.69
CA CYS A 76 2.36 9.97 -4.31
C CYS A 76 1.18 10.77 -3.75
N ILE A 77 1.33 12.10 -3.73
CA ILE A 77 0.24 13.02 -3.44
C ILE A 77 -0.04 13.83 -4.70
N ALA A 78 -1.28 13.75 -5.19
CA ALA A 78 -1.70 14.36 -6.44
C ALA A 78 -3.21 14.62 -6.45
N GLU A 79 -3.68 15.50 -7.33
CA GLU A 79 -5.09 15.77 -7.60
C GLU A 79 -5.71 14.68 -8.48
N SER A 80 -4.91 14.04 -9.33
CA SER A 80 -5.35 13.06 -10.32
C SER A 80 -4.27 12.02 -10.64
N VAL A 81 -4.66 10.91 -11.26
CA VAL A 81 -3.73 9.86 -11.72
C VAL A 81 -2.81 10.39 -12.83
N GLU A 82 -3.28 11.35 -13.61
CA GLU A 82 -2.55 12.04 -14.67
C GLU A 82 -1.39 12.86 -14.07
N GLU A 83 -1.64 13.61 -12.99
CA GLU A 83 -0.59 14.33 -12.28
C GLU A 83 0.44 13.36 -11.68
N VAL A 84 0.01 12.20 -11.17
CA VAL A 84 0.95 11.15 -10.72
C VAL A 84 1.85 10.69 -11.87
N ARG A 85 1.30 10.43 -13.06
CA ARG A 85 2.11 10.05 -14.23
C ARG A 85 3.09 11.15 -14.65
N GLU A 86 2.67 12.41 -14.60
CA GLU A 86 3.55 13.54 -14.88
C GLU A 86 4.69 13.62 -13.86
N GLN A 87 4.39 13.50 -12.56
CA GLN A 87 5.39 13.45 -11.49
C GLN A 87 6.39 12.32 -11.72
N LEU A 88 5.91 11.12 -12.07
CA LEU A 88 6.77 9.97 -12.36
C LEU A 88 7.64 10.17 -13.60
N SER A 89 7.14 10.83 -14.65
CA SER A 89 7.92 11.07 -15.88
C SER A 89 9.16 11.94 -15.67
N LYS A 90 9.17 12.74 -14.59
CA LYS A 90 10.29 13.61 -14.20
C LYS A 90 11.31 12.88 -13.31
N ASP A 91 11.01 11.67 -12.85
CA ASP A 91 11.89 10.90 -11.98
C ASP A 91 13.16 10.45 -12.72
N ILE A 92 14.28 10.36 -12.01
CA ILE A 92 15.55 9.93 -12.58
C ILE A 92 15.48 8.50 -13.12
N TYR A 93 14.69 7.61 -12.52
CA TYR A 93 14.51 6.25 -13.01
C TYR A 93 13.59 6.17 -14.24
N ALA A 94 12.65 7.08 -14.38
CA ALA A 94 11.84 7.19 -15.60
C ALA A 94 12.66 7.75 -16.77
N THR A 95 13.38 8.86 -16.52
CA THR A 95 14.18 9.56 -17.54
C THR A 95 15.40 8.77 -17.99
N SER A 96 16.05 8.01 -17.10
CA SER A 96 17.15 7.09 -17.44
C SER A 96 16.68 5.78 -18.09
N GLY A 97 15.37 5.57 -18.19
CA GLY A 97 14.77 4.38 -18.80
C GLY A 97 14.90 3.12 -17.95
N VAL A 98 15.06 3.25 -16.63
CA VAL A 98 15.05 2.14 -15.67
C VAL A 98 13.62 1.64 -15.44
N TRP A 99 12.66 2.54 -15.22
CA TRP A 99 11.27 2.18 -14.97
C TRP A 99 10.49 1.83 -16.25
N ASP A 100 9.63 0.81 -16.14
CA ASP A 100 8.64 0.45 -17.15
C ASP A 100 7.35 1.24 -16.94
N MET A 101 7.30 2.43 -17.56
CA MET A 101 6.17 3.36 -17.46
C MET A 101 4.87 2.80 -18.06
N ASP A 102 4.96 1.83 -18.97
CA ASP A 102 3.79 1.21 -19.61
C ASP A 102 3.08 0.23 -18.66
N LYS A 103 3.81 -0.32 -17.68
CA LYS A 103 3.30 -1.28 -16.68
C LYS A 103 3.11 -0.67 -15.29
N VAL A 104 3.10 0.66 -15.17
CA VAL A 104 2.91 1.31 -13.88
C VAL A 104 1.51 1.06 -13.33
N GLN A 105 1.43 0.74 -12.04
CA GLN A 105 0.18 0.53 -11.34
C GLN A 105 -0.04 1.66 -10.35
N ILE A 106 -1.21 2.30 -10.40
CA ILE A 106 -1.55 3.45 -9.57
C ILE A 106 -2.91 3.18 -8.94
N TYR A 107 -2.95 3.17 -7.60
CA TYR A 107 -4.14 2.86 -6.82
C TYR A 107 -4.46 3.99 -5.86
N PRO A 108 -5.75 4.40 -5.71
CA PRO A 108 -6.15 5.24 -4.58
C PRO A 108 -5.77 4.57 -3.28
N PHE A 109 -5.10 5.28 -2.39
CA PHE A 109 -4.51 4.71 -1.20
C PHE A 109 -4.80 5.58 0.02
N LYS A 110 -4.84 4.94 1.19
CA LYS A 110 -4.81 5.63 2.48
C LYS A 110 -3.94 4.83 3.42
N ALA A 111 -2.81 5.42 3.82
CA ALA A 111 -1.90 4.74 4.73
C ALA A 111 -2.53 4.60 6.13
N ALA A 112 -2.41 3.42 6.73
CA ALA A 112 -2.74 3.17 8.11
C ALA A 112 -1.64 2.37 8.77
N PHE A 113 -1.13 2.86 9.90
CA PHE A 113 -0.04 2.22 10.63
C PHE A 113 -0.60 1.60 11.91
N ARG A 114 -0.33 0.31 12.11
CA ARG A 114 -0.64 -0.35 13.37
C ARG A 114 0.61 -0.33 14.25
N MET A 115 0.62 0.59 15.21
CA MET A 115 1.63 0.60 16.26
C MET A 115 1.21 -0.41 17.34
N ASN A 116 2.10 -1.33 17.71
CA ASN A 116 1.92 -2.30 18.80
C ASN A 116 3.01 -2.10 19.85
#